data_AF-A0A3E0I9X6-F1
#
_entry.id   AF-A0A3E0I9X6-F1
#
_cell.length_a   1.000
_cell.length_b   1.000
_cell.length_c   1.000
_cell.angle_alpha   90.00
_cell.angle_beta   90.00
_cell.angle_gamma   90.00
#
_symmetry.space_group_name_H-M   'P 1'
#
loop_
_entity.id
_entity.type
_entity.pdbx_description
1 polymer ?
#
loop_
_entity_poly.entity_id
_entity_poly.type
_entity_poly.pdbx_seq_one_letter_code
_entity_poly.pdbx_strand_id
1 'polypeptide(L)'
;MTTPDHEPEQLADEAVAAEAVETTEADAVAEFDAAVESDTEAEAAPAPAPVALPNRLIQTVGRRKEAIVRVRLVPGSGKFTLNGKSLEQYFPNKVHQQLIKEPLVTVERTEMFDVIGNLVGGGISGQAGALRLAIARALIEFESEDRPALKKAGFLTRDPRAKERKKYGLKKARKAPQYSKR
;
A
#
# COMPACT_ATOMS: atom_id res chain seq x y z
N MET A 1 52.87 29.01 -22.62
CA MET A 1 51.72 29.93 -22.74
C MET A 1 50.69 29.47 -21.72
N THR A 2 50.95 29.60 -20.42
CA THR A 2 50.64 30.77 -19.55
C THR A 2 49.15 31.12 -19.56
N THR A 3 48.46 30.67 -18.51
CA THR A 3 47.13 31.11 -18.05
C THR A 3 47.17 32.60 -17.70
N PRO A 4 46.01 33.29 -17.69
CA PRO A 4 45.55 33.72 -16.37
C PRO A 4 44.03 33.60 -16.17
N ASP A 5 43.69 33.43 -14.90
CA ASP A 5 42.38 33.65 -14.29
C ASP A 5 41.72 34.96 -14.75
N HIS A 6 40.39 34.97 -14.84
CA HIS A 6 39.62 36.09 -14.28
C HIS A 6 38.20 35.66 -13.87
N GLU A 7 37.88 36.00 -12.64
CA GLU A 7 36.60 35.86 -11.92
C GLU A 7 35.45 36.66 -12.56
N PRO A 8 34.18 36.41 -12.13
CA PRO A 8 32.99 37.03 -12.69
C PRO A 8 32.68 38.42 -12.12
N GLU A 9 32.34 39.38 -12.99
CA GLU A 9 31.76 40.66 -12.59
C GLU A 9 30.22 40.65 -12.64
N GLN A 10 29.65 41.18 -11.56
CA GLN A 10 28.24 41.40 -11.30
C GLN A 10 27.73 42.63 -12.06
N LEU A 11 26.46 42.60 -12.47
CA LEU A 11 25.65 43.80 -12.68
C LEU A 11 24.28 43.56 -12.04
N ALA A 12 24.10 44.16 -10.86
CA ALA A 12 22.81 44.54 -10.32
C ALA A 12 22.27 45.75 -11.11
N ASP A 13 20.95 45.90 -11.27
CA ASP A 13 20.11 46.75 -10.42
C ASP A 13 18.67 46.92 -10.97
N GLU A 14 17.82 47.51 -10.13
CA GLU A 14 16.39 47.88 -10.21
C GLU A 14 15.40 46.82 -9.72
N ALA A 15 15.09 46.72 -8.42
CA ALA A 15 14.43 47.68 -7.52
C ALA A 15 12.91 47.83 -7.75
N VAL A 16 12.13 47.27 -6.82
CA VAL A 16 10.82 47.82 -6.42
C VAL A 16 10.79 47.86 -4.89
N ALA A 17 10.81 49.09 -4.38
CA ALA A 17 10.64 49.49 -2.98
C ALA A 17 9.19 49.24 -2.53
N ALA A 18 8.97 48.60 -1.37
CA ALA A 18 8.77 49.19 -0.04
C ALA A 18 7.38 49.82 0.18
N GLU A 19 6.64 49.24 1.13
CA GLU A 19 5.96 50.02 2.17
C GLU A 19 5.93 49.21 3.47
N ALA A 20 6.34 49.87 4.55
CA ALA A 20 6.35 49.37 5.92
C ALA A 20 5.38 50.22 6.74
N VAL A 21 4.66 49.59 7.68
CA VAL A 21 4.15 50.26 8.88
C VAL A 21 4.26 49.27 10.05
N GLU A 22 5.13 49.62 11.01
CA GLU A 22 5.21 49.03 12.35
C GLU A 22 4.01 49.44 13.21
N THR A 23 3.64 48.59 14.17
CA THR A 23 3.52 49.05 15.56
C THR A 23 3.68 47.88 16.53
N THR A 24 4.66 48.10 17.41
CA THR A 24 5.09 47.41 18.63
C THR A 24 3.99 46.88 19.55
N GLU A 25 4.25 45.74 20.20
CA GLU A 25 4.24 45.64 21.67
C GLU A 25 5.03 44.41 22.12
N ALA A 26 5.83 44.60 23.17
CA ALA A 26 6.78 43.66 23.75
C ALA A 26 6.11 42.84 24.86
N ASP A 27 6.50 41.57 25.02
CA ASP A 27 6.59 40.99 26.37
C ASP A 27 7.65 39.87 26.43
N ALA A 28 8.17 39.68 27.63
CA ALA A 28 9.54 39.34 27.92
C ALA A 28 9.77 37.85 28.25
N VAL A 29 11.07 37.51 28.20
CA VAL A 29 11.82 36.37 28.77
C VAL A 29 11.11 35.43 29.77
N ALA A 30 11.29 34.12 29.55
CA ALA A 30 11.85 33.21 30.56
C ALA A 30 12.27 31.86 29.92
N GLU A 31 13.58 31.65 29.81
CA GLU A 31 14.16 30.30 29.91
C GLU A 31 13.79 29.70 31.26
N PHE A 32 13.35 28.45 31.27
CA PHE A 32 13.45 27.59 32.45
C PHE A 32 13.88 26.20 32.00
N ASP A 33 15.20 26.01 32.02
CA ASP A 33 15.85 24.71 32.09
C ASP A 33 15.52 24.11 33.46
N ALA A 34 14.79 23.00 33.47
CA ALA A 34 14.63 22.17 34.65
C ALA A 34 14.59 20.71 34.19
N ALA A 35 15.78 20.10 34.26
CA ALA A 35 15.92 18.67 34.39
C ALA A 35 15.00 18.14 35.49
N VAL A 36 14.04 17.31 35.09
CA VAL A 36 13.40 16.33 35.96
C VAL A 36 13.47 15.00 35.22
N GLU A 37 14.48 14.23 35.60
CA GLU A 37 14.40 12.78 35.52
C GLU A 37 13.20 12.34 36.37
N SER A 38 12.20 11.79 35.71
CA SER A 38 11.26 10.89 36.34
C SER A 38 11.22 9.63 35.49
N ASP A 39 12.02 8.66 35.92
CA ASP A 39 11.77 7.24 35.72
C ASP A 39 10.30 6.97 36.06
N THR A 40 9.47 6.94 35.02
CA THR A 40 8.26 6.13 35.04
C THR A 40 8.64 4.90 34.23
N GLU A 41 8.89 3.80 34.95
CA GLU A 41 8.97 2.47 34.38
C GLU A 41 7.79 2.31 33.41
N ALA A 42 8.09 2.40 32.11
CA ALA A 42 7.17 2.04 31.07
C ALA A 42 6.97 0.54 31.21
N GLU A 43 5.89 0.19 31.91
CA GLU A 43 5.35 -1.15 32.00
C GLU A 43 5.34 -1.73 30.59
N ALA A 44 6.30 -2.62 30.35
CA ALA A 44 6.49 -3.27 29.09
C ALA A 44 5.17 -3.96 28.74
N ALA A 45 4.54 -3.50 27.65
CA ALA A 45 3.36 -4.15 27.09
C ALA A 45 3.64 -5.66 27.05
N PRO A 46 2.80 -6.50 27.68
CA PRO A 46 3.05 -7.92 27.68
C PRO A 46 3.07 -8.38 26.22
N ALA A 47 4.21 -8.94 25.80
CA ALA A 47 4.34 -9.63 24.52
C ALA A 47 3.09 -10.52 24.36
N PRO A 48 2.31 -10.37 23.27
CA PRO A 48 1.09 -11.15 23.14
C PRO A 48 1.49 -12.62 23.20
N ALA A 49 0.88 -13.33 24.15
CA ALA A 49 1.06 -14.75 24.38
C ALA A 49 1.03 -15.50 23.03
N PRO A 50 1.81 -16.59 22.88
CA PRO A 50 1.74 -17.41 21.67
C PRO A 50 0.32 -17.97 21.56
N VAL A 51 -0.51 -17.32 20.73
CA VAL A 51 -1.86 -17.79 20.45
C VAL A 51 -1.70 -19.20 19.91
N ALA A 52 -2.22 -20.17 20.66
CA ALA A 52 -2.14 -21.57 20.32
C ALA A 52 -2.82 -21.80 18.96
N LEU A 53 -2.00 -21.89 17.92
CA LEU A 53 -2.48 -22.13 16.57
C LEU A 53 -3.16 -23.50 16.55
N PRO A 54 -4.37 -23.66 15.97
CA PRO A 54 -4.66 -24.92 15.32
C PRO A 54 -3.54 -25.11 14.29
N ASN A 55 -2.84 -26.25 14.38
CA ASN A 55 -1.76 -26.69 13.48
C ASN A 55 -2.28 -26.94 12.04
N ARG A 56 -3.07 -26.01 11.50
CA ARG A 56 -3.75 -26.06 10.23
C ARG A 56 -3.34 -24.82 9.46
N LEU A 57 -2.50 -25.06 8.45
CA LEU A 57 -2.14 -24.04 7.48
C LEU A 57 -3.40 -23.36 6.93
N ILE A 58 -3.52 -22.05 7.11
CA ILE A 58 -4.64 -21.26 6.63
C ILE A 58 -4.55 -21.20 5.10
N GLN A 59 -5.58 -21.68 4.40
CA GLN A 59 -5.61 -21.79 2.95
C GLN A 59 -6.80 -21.05 2.37
N THR A 60 -6.51 -19.96 1.66
CA THR A 60 -7.57 -19.12 1.09
C THR A 60 -7.44 -18.97 -0.42
N VAL A 61 -8.53 -18.52 -1.03
CA VAL A 61 -8.60 -18.28 -2.46
C VAL A 61 -9.12 -16.88 -2.74
N GLY A 62 -8.44 -16.18 -3.64
CA GLY A 62 -8.84 -14.90 -4.19
C GLY A 62 -9.04 -15.00 -5.70
N ARG A 63 -10.05 -14.30 -6.22
CA ARG A 63 -10.36 -14.28 -7.66
C ARG A 63 -10.69 -12.87 -8.11
N ARG A 64 -10.12 -12.45 -9.24
CA ARG A 64 -10.43 -11.16 -9.89
C ARG A 64 -10.22 -11.30 -11.40
N LYS A 65 -11.19 -10.83 -12.19
CA LYS A 65 -11.23 -11.10 -13.65
C LYS A 65 -11.06 -12.61 -13.87
N GLU A 66 -10.06 -13.02 -14.65
CA GLU A 66 -9.71 -14.42 -14.92
C GLU A 66 -8.64 -14.98 -13.98
N ALA A 67 -8.06 -14.15 -13.09
CA ALA A 67 -7.01 -14.57 -12.19
C ALA A 67 -7.57 -15.33 -10.98
N ILE A 68 -6.94 -16.46 -10.67
CA ILE A 68 -7.20 -17.29 -9.50
C ILE A 68 -5.90 -17.38 -8.71
N VAL A 69 -5.95 -16.98 -7.45
CA VAL A 69 -4.81 -17.02 -6.53
C VAL A 69 -5.19 -17.89 -5.34
N ARG A 70 -4.34 -18.87 -5.03
CA ARG A 70 -4.43 -19.69 -3.82
C ARG A 70 -3.30 -19.29 -2.90
N VAL A 71 -3.62 -18.89 -1.67
CA VAL A 71 -2.64 -18.42 -0.70
C VAL A 71 -2.62 -19.36 0.50
N ARG A 72 -1.40 -19.60 1.00
CA ARG A 72 -1.11 -20.24 2.27
C ARG A 72 -0.46 -19.20 3.17
N LEU A 73 -1.07 -18.95 4.33
CA LEU A 73 -0.53 -18.03 5.33
C LEU A 73 0.20 -18.83 6.40
N VAL A 74 1.45 -18.46 6.67
CA VAL A 74 2.31 -19.08 7.69
C VAL A 74 2.77 -17.98 8.65
N PRO A 75 2.72 -18.16 9.98
CA PRO A 75 3.33 -17.20 10.90
C PRO A 75 4.85 -17.20 10.68
N GLY A 76 5.45 -16.03 10.46
CA GLY A 76 6.83 -15.91 9.97
C GLY A 76 7.37 -14.48 9.98
N SER A 77 8.19 -14.15 8.98
CA SER A 77 9.05 -12.95 8.92
C SER A 77 8.55 -11.87 7.95
N GLY A 78 7.37 -12.01 7.35
CA GLY A 78 6.86 -11.06 6.35
C GLY A 78 7.31 -11.37 4.91
N LYS A 79 7.81 -12.58 4.63
CA LYS A 79 8.33 -12.96 3.31
C LYS A 79 7.20 -13.32 2.35
N PHE A 80 7.25 -12.75 1.15
CA PHE A 80 6.34 -13.05 0.05
C PHE A 80 7.00 -13.96 -0.97
N THR A 81 6.46 -15.17 -1.15
CA THR A 81 6.88 -16.12 -2.17
C THR A 81 5.74 -16.39 -3.15
N LEU A 82 5.91 -15.99 -4.41
CA LEU A 82 4.89 -16.06 -5.45
C LEU A 82 5.38 -16.94 -6.59
N ASN A 83 4.82 -18.15 -6.74
CA ASN A 83 5.29 -19.15 -7.70
C ASN A 83 6.83 -19.34 -7.69
N GLY A 84 7.46 -19.27 -6.51
CA GLY A 84 8.92 -19.38 -6.34
C GLY A 84 9.73 -18.10 -6.60
N LYS A 85 9.08 -16.96 -6.84
CA LYS A 85 9.73 -15.64 -7.02
C LYS A 85 9.40 -14.69 -5.87
N SER A 86 10.25 -13.68 -5.65
CA SER A 86 9.97 -12.61 -4.69
C SER A 86 8.89 -11.65 -5.21
N LEU A 87 8.30 -10.86 -4.31
CA LEU A 87 7.25 -9.88 -4.64
C LEU A 87 7.72 -8.86 -5.68
N GLU A 88 8.94 -8.36 -5.53
CA GLU A 88 9.53 -7.33 -6.40
C GLU A 88 9.83 -7.86 -7.80
N GLN A 89 10.30 -9.11 -7.88
CA GLN A 89 10.59 -9.75 -9.16
C GLN A 89 9.32 -10.12 -9.93
N TYR A 90 8.25 -10.52 -9.23
CA TYR A 90 6.98 -10.88 -9.87
C TYR A 90 6.16 -9.65 -10.27
N PHE A 91 6.11 -8.63 -9.41
CA PHE A 91 5.41 -7.38 -9.65
C PHE A 91 6.38 -6.21 -9.68
N PRO A 92 6.88 -5.79 -10.86
CA PRO A 92 7.80 -4.66 -10.95
C PRO A 92 7.15 -3.31 -10.57
N ASN A 93 5.84 -3.18 -10.77
CA ASN A 93 5.10 -1.96 -10.45
C ASN A 93 4.80 -1.84 -8.95
N LYS A 94 5.27 -0.75 -8.33
CA LYS A 94 5.04 -0.44 -6.89
C LYS A 94 3.56 -0.38 -6.50
N VAL A 95 2.69 0.11 -7.39
CA VAL A 95 1.23 0.17 -7.17
C VAL A 95 0.67 -1.23 -6.88
N HIS A 96 1.14 -2.26 -7.57
CA HIS A 96 0.66 -3.63 -7.33
C HIS A 96 1.20 -4.20 -6.02
N GLN A 97 2.43 -3.85 -5.64
CA GLN A 97 3.01 -4.25 -4.35
C GLN A 97 2.26 -3.61 -3.18
N GLN A 98 1.93 -2.32 -3.28
CA GLN A 98 1.15 -1.60 -2.27
C GLN A 98 -0.23 -2.22 -2.09
N LEU A 99 -0.96 -2.47 -3.19
CA LEU A 99 -2.28 -3.15 -3.14
C LEU A 99 -2.23 -4.50 -2.41
N ILE A 100 -1.13 -5.24 -2.53
CA ILE A 100 -0.96 -6.54 -1.86
C ILE A 100 -0.70 -6.36 -0.36
N LYS A 101 0.02 -5.29 0.03
CA LYS A 101 0.37 -4.97 1.42
C LYS A 101 -0.76 -4.26 2.20
N GLU A 102 -1.65 -3.53 1.52
CA GLU A 102 -2.82 -2.84 2.11
C GLU A 102 -3.56 -3.58 3.25
N PRO A 103 -4.00 -4.85 3.08
CA PRO A 103 -4.74 -5.56 4.13
C PRO A 103 -3.88 -5.86 5.37
N LEU A 104 -2.57 -6.05 5.22
CA LEU A 104 -1.66 -6.29 6.34
C LEU A 104 -1.36 -4.99 7.10
N VAL A 105 -1.24 -3.87 6.37
CA VAL A 105 -1.05 -2.54 6.97
C VAL A 105 -2.28 -2.12 7.77
N THR A 106 -3.48 -2.43 7.27
CA THR A 106 -4.75 -2.07 7.96
C THR A 106 -4.93 -2.78 9.30
N VAL A 107 -4.33 -3.96 9.44
CA VAL A 107 -4.36 -4.78 10.67
C VAL A 107 -3.06 -4.61 11.46
N GLU A 108 -2.11 -3.79 10.99
CA GLU A 108 -0.80 -3.55 11.61
C GLU A 108 0.05 -4.82 11.83
N ARG A 109 -0.16 -5.85 10.99
CA ARG A 109 0.52 -7.16 11.08
C ARG A 109 1.38 -7.45 9.85
N THR A 110 2.26 -6.52 9.48
CA THR A 110 3.08 -6.64 8.26
C THR A 110 4.19 -7.68 8.35
N GLU A 111 4.78 -7.87 9.53
CA GLU A 111 5.99 -8.69 9.72
C GLU A 111 5.69 -10.07 10.32
N MET A 112 4.45 -10.31 10.74
CA MET A 112 4.06 -11.54 11.45
C MET A 112 3.81 -12.73 10.53
N PHE A 113 3.61 -12.52 9.23
CA PHE A 113 3.14 -13.56 8.32
C PHE A 113 3.95 -13.67 7.05
N ASP A 114 4.36 -14.90 6.74
CA ASP A 114 4.85 -15.28 5.43
C ASP A 114 3.68 -15.68 4.52
N VAL A 115 3.71 -15.16 3.28
CA VAL A 115 2.66 -15.37 2.29
C VAL A 115 3.21 -16.23 1.16
N ILE A 116 2.66 -17.44 1.01
CA ILE A 116 3.01 -18.36 -0.07
C ILE A 116 1.84 -18.44 -1.05
N GLY A 117 2.02 -17.90 -2.25
CA GLY A 117 0.98 -17.76 -3.25
C GLY A 117 1.22 -18.57 -4.52
N ASN A 118 0.22 -19.36 -4.91
CA ASN A 118 0.13 -19.98 -6.23
C ASN A 118 -0.85 -19.18 -7.10
N LEU A 119 -0.33 -18.53 -8.15
CA LEU A 119 -1.10 -17.65 -9.04
C LEU A 119 -1.28 -18.29 -10.40
N VAL A 120 -2.53 -18.37 -10.87
CA VAL A 120 -2.89 -18.96 -12.17
C VAL A 120 -3.90 -18.06 -12.90
N GLY A 121 -3.72 -17.91 -14.21
CA GLY A 121 -4.64 -17.19 -15.09
C GLY A 121 -4.58 -15.66 -14.98
N GLY A 122 -5.34 -15.00 -15.87
CA GLY A 122 -5.41 -13.54 -15.96
C GLY A 122 -4.07 -12.87 -16.33
N GLY A 123 -3.81 -11.71 -15.74
CA GLY A 123 -2.55 -10.97 -15.89
C GLY A 123 -2.20 -10.22 -14.60
N ILE A 124 -1.04 -9.55 -14.56
CA ILE A 124 -0.44 -8.97 -13.35
C ILE A 124 -1.40 -8.14 -12.48
N SER A 125 -2.18 -7.24 -13.09
CA SER A 125 -3.13 -6.38 -12.37
C SER A 125 -4.31 -7.17 -11.77
N GLY A 126 -4.78 -8.19 -12.49
CA GLY A 126 -5.83 -9.09 -11.99
C GLY A 126 -5.32 -9.95 -10.85
N GLN A 127 -4.11 -10.49 -10.99
CA GLN A 127 -3.44 -11.31 -10.01
C GLN A 127 -3.16 -10.54 -8.70
N ALA A 128 -2.65 -9.31 -8.77
CA ALA A 128 -2.42 -8.48 -7.57
C ALA A 128 -3.71 -8.23 -6.78
N GLY A 129 -4.81 -7.88 -7.47
CA GLY A 129 -6.11 -7.68 -6.82
C GLY A 129 -6.72 -8.97 -6.27
N ALA A 130 -6.47 -10.12 -6.90
CA ALA A 130 -6.88 -11.41 -6.39
C ALA A 130 -6.06 -11.83 -5.15
N LEU A 131 -4.74 -11.55 -5.14
CA LEU A 131 -3.85 -11.75 -3.99
C LEU A 131 -4.33 -10.96 -2.78
N ARG A 132 -4.65 -9.68 -2.96
CA ARG A 132 -5.18 -8.81 -1.91
C ARG A 132 -6.42 -9.42 -1.23
N LEU A 133 -7.38 -9.90 -2.03
CA LEU A 133 -8.59 -10.55 -1.52
C LEU A 133 -8.28 -11.87 -0.78
N ALA A 134 -7.30 -12.64 -1.26
CA ALA A 134 -6.90 -13.89 -0.60
C ALA A 134 -6.26 -13.62 0.77
N ILE A 135 -5.37 -12.63 0.87
CA ILE A 135 -4.73 -12.24 2.14
C ILE A 135 -5.79 -11.72 3.13
N ALA A 136 -6.69 -10.85 2.70
CA ALA A 136 -7.76 -10.35 3.57
C ALA A 136 -8.67 -11.48 4.12
N ARG A 137 -8.91 -12.53 3.32
CA ARG A 137 -9.64 -13.72 3.79
C ARG A 137 -8.83 -14.56 4.76
N ALA A 138 -7.52 -14.68 4.52
CA ALA A 138 -6.63 -15.44 5.39
C ALA A 138 -6.52 -14.79 6.77
N LEU A 139 -6.50 -13.46 6.84
CA LEU A 139 -6.51 -12.74 8.11
C LEU A 139 -7.78 -12.99 8.92
N ILE A 140 -8.95 -13.07 8.27
CA ILE A 140 -10.22 -13.41 8.96
C ILE A 140 -10.22 -14.85 9.49
N GLU A 141 -9.62 -15.78 8.76
CA GLU A 141 -9.48 -17.16 9.22
C GLU A 141 -8.48 -17.29 10.38
N PHE A 142 -7.53 -16.35 10.49
CA PHE A 142 -6.61 -16.27 11.61
C PHE A 142 -7.29 -15.65 12.84
N GLU A 143 -7.83 -14.44 12.69
CA GLU A 143 -8.55 -13.73 13.74
C GLU A 143 -9.85 -13.15 13.19
N SER A 144 -10.96 -13.51 13.82
CA SER A 144 -12.30 -13.13 13.37
C SER A 144 -12.63 -11.66 13.68
N GLU A 145 -11.93 -11.07 14.65
CA GLU A 145 -12.08 -9.67 15.10
C GLU A 145 -11.61 -8.64 14.05
N ASP A 146 -10.74 -9.03 13.11
CA ASP A 146 -10.21 -8.14 12.06
C ASP A 146 -11.24 -7.86 10.95
N ARG A 147 -12.33 -8.65 10.90
CA ARG A 147 -13.38 -8.54 9.89
C ARG A 147 -14.04 -7.15 9.79
N PRO A 148 -14.47 -6.47 10.87
CA PRO A 148 -15.02 -5.12 10.81
C PRO A 148 -14.05 -4.11 10.19
N ALA A 149 -12.76 -4.13 10.55
CA ALA A 149 -11.76 -3.23 9.98
C ALA A 149 -11.58 -3.46 8.47
N LEU A 150 -11.39 -4.72 8.07
CA LEU A 150 -11.22 -5.11 6.66
C LEU A 150 -12.48 -4.86 5.81
N LYS A 151 -13.68 -4.98 6.41
CA LYS A 151 -14.95 -4.68 5.73
C LYS A 151 -15.12 -3.18 5.52
N LYS A 152 -14.78 -2.35 6.51
CA LYS A 152 -14.81 -0.88 6.40
C LYS A 152 -13.85 -0.39 5.32
N ALA A 153 -12.65 -0.98 5.24
CA ALA A 153 -11.66 -0.68 4.21
C ALA A 153 -12.00 -1.25 2.81
N GLY A 154 -13.02 -2.12 2.71
CA GLY A 154 -13.50 -2.63 1.42
C GLY A 154 -12.70 -3.80 0.82
N PHE A 155 -11.86 -4.49 1.61
CA PHE A 155 -10.99 -5.57 1.09
C PHE A 155 -11.69 -6.93 0.91
N LEU A 156 -12.87 -7.11 1.51
CA LEU A 156 -13.60 -8.38 1.47
C LEU A 156 -14.50 -8.55 0.24
N THR A 157 -14.74 -7.45 -0.48
CA THR A 157 -15.60 -7.46 -1.66
C THR A 157 -14.82 -8.02 -2.84
N ARG A 158 -15.32 -9.13 -3.40
CA ARG A 158 -14.80 -9.66 -4.66
C ARG A 158 -15.16 -8.69 -5.79
N ASP A 159 -14.18 -8.21 -6.55
CA ASP A 159 -14.40 -7.49 -7.80
C ASP A 159 -14.84 -8.48 -8.90
N PRO A 160 -16.13 -8.49 -9.30
CA PRO A 160 -16.68 -9.49 -10.21
C PRO A 160 -16.51 -9.09 -11.69
N ARG A 161 -15.89 -7.95 -11.98
CA ARG A 161 -15.79 -7.40 -13.34
C ARG A 161 -15.05 -8.39 -14.26
N ALA A 162 -15.73 -8.80 -15.33
CA ALA A 162 -15.19 -9.64 -16.39
C ALA A 162 -15.35 -8.92 -17.74
N LYS A 163 -14.57 -9.33 -18.75
CA LYS A 163 -14.70 -8.78 -20.10
C LYS A 163 -16.02 -9.26 -20.70
N GLU A 164 -16.90 -8.33 -21.04
CA GLU A 164 -18.13 -8.64 -21.76
C GLU A 164 -17.80 -9.29 -23.11
N ARG A 165 -18.56 -10.35 -23.45
CA ARG A 165 -18.45 -11.03 -24.75
C ARG A 165 -18.80 -10.06 -25.89
N LYS A 166 -18.17 -10.24 -27.05
CA LYS A 166 -18.57 -9.56 -28.29
C LYS A 166 -19.96 -10.04 -28.72
N LYS A 167 -20.95 -9.16 -28.71
CA LYS A 167 -22.29 -9.45 -29.25
C LYS A 167 -22.24 -9.44 -30.79
N TYR A 168 -23.18 -10.15 -31.42
CA TYR A 168 -23.31 -10.17 -32.87
C TYR A 168 -23.60 -8.76 -33.42
N GLY A 169 -23.17 -8.48 -34.65
CA GLY A 169 -23.35 -7.17 -35.30
C GLY A 169 -22.49 -6.01 -34.73
N LEU A 170 -21.81 -6.19 -33.59
CA LEU A 170 -20.95 -5.16 -33.01
C LEU A 170 -19.47 -5.39 -33.31
N LYS A 171 -18.67 -4.32 -33.39
CA LYS A 171 -17.21 -4.38 -33.58
C LYS A 171 -16.48 -4.83 -32.30
N LYS A 172 -16.99 -4.45 -31.12
CA LYS A 172 -16.52 -4.87 -29.77
C LYS A 172 -17.75 -5.13 -28.88
N ALA A 173 -17.58 -5.37 -27.58
CA ALA A 173 -18.67 -5.63 -26.62
C ALA A 173 -19.86 -4.66 -26.75
N ARG A 174 -19.61 -3.36 -26.90
CA ARG A 174 -20.64 -2.32 -27.07
C ARG A 174 -20.41 -1.38 -28.27
N LYS A 175 -19.31 -1.54 -29.00
CA LYS A 175 -18.94 -0.64 -30.11
C LYS A 175 -19.74 -1.01 -31.35
N ALA A 176 -20.82 -0.28 -31.61
CA ALA A 176 -21.59 -0.41 -32.86
C ALA A 176 -20.81 0.18 -34.05
N PRO A 177 -20.98 -0.36 -35.27
CA PRO A 177 -20.65 0.38 -36.49
C PRO A 177 -21.47 1.68 -36.57
N GLN A 178 -20.97 2.67 -37.31
CA GLN A 178 -21.76 3.86 -37.61
C GLN A 178 -22.98 3.46 -38.47
N TYR A 179 -24.16 3.91 -38.06
CA TYR A 179 -25.43 3.62 -38.74
C TYR A 179 -25.87 4.84 -39.57
N SER A 180 -26.32 4.62 -40.81
CA SER A 180 -27.03 5.62 -41.61
C SER A 180 -28.53 5.36 -41.52
N LYS A 181 -29.30 6.40 -41.17
CA LYS A 181 -30.79 6.39 -41.12
C LYS A 181 -31.45 6.74 -42.45
N ARG A 182 -30.65 6.95 -43.49
CA ARG A 182 -31.03 7.45 -44.81
C ARG A 182 -30.63 6.42 -45.83
#